data_AF-T0HIG4-F1
#
_entry.id   AF-T0HIG4-F1
#
_cell.length_a   1.000
_cell.length_b   1.000
_cell.length_c   1.000
_cell.angle_alpha   90.00
_cell.angle_beta   90.00
_cell.angle_gamma   90.00
#
_symmetry.space_group_name_H-M   'P 1'
#
loop_
_entity.id
_entity.type
_entity.pdbx_description
1 polymer ?
#
loop_
_entity_poly.entity_id
_entity_poly.type
_entity_poly.pdbx_seq_one_letter_code
_entity_poly.pdbx_strand_id
1 'polypeptide(L)'
;MLDGFSQAPRHVELDLTSYEGPWTHIAAFRDQSGWLINARVTIQSEYDILAATLIAACDEYGNEIPAWRAAHLTDCRWRDRGHCYDEPPTALDDLLCEEEGAFYARWQREMNSELAGLYDRVQRNIETLEARFAVGSREVERQIADLRRRRRMPEISIEARSTLGAIIAELEAANDQAMSHMTRRRAELRRQADAAEEALWQRTDILIEVEPKFVVQWRAVGAMRRQNPLRETGGSGGISLFRLHREQLAELARRRAREEAERARAAEMARAAARKRDEEAQAAKLAENSALASRPLNDLPKASPALRKLALSAVKPNSGAPKPPPEPAKLAVNPPPHSKSGPHSKSGKLRVERDMLAHMLAELEEEGRKFFAGSRKYLRNHNDRVKLSRRITALERLIARTEGQLPEASSRGREQMPADPPTISTGAWSAERVELLRRLWIQGVPAAEIAKQLGGVRRNAVIGKAKRIGLPMQSQARHDLENGLTTST
;
A
#
# COMPACT_ATOMS: atom_id res chain seq x y z
N MET A 1 18.23 -8.77 -25.46
CA MET A 1 18.23 -8.86 -26.94
C MET A 1 17.37 -7.72 -27.51
N LEU A 2 17.48 -6.50 -26.96
CA LEU A 2 16.57 -5.38 -27.21
C LEU A 2 17.29 -4.00 -27.27
N ASP A 3 18.62 -3.95 -27.17
CA ASP A 3 19.41 -2.71 -27.06
C ASP A 3 19.65 -2.01 -28.42
N GLY A 4 18.71 -2.13 -29.37
CA GLY A 4 18.84 -1.66 -30.75
C GLY A 4 17.56 -1.11 -31.38
N PHE A 5 16.51 -0.90 -30.59
CA PHE A 5 15.29 -0.22 -31.03
C PHE A 5 15.44 1.28 -30.71
N SER A 6 15.22 2.14 -31.72
CA SER A 6 15.09 3.58 -31.52
C SER A 6 13.66 3.93 -31.08
N GLN A 7 13.43 5.20 -30.72
CA GLN A 7 12.07 5.72 -30.43
C GLN A 7 11.13 5.71 -31.65
N ALA A 8 11.65 5.48 -32.86
CA ALA A 8 10.81 5.39 -34.05
C ALA A 8 10.06 4.04 -34.10
N PRO A 9 8.75 4.03 -34.43
CA PRO A 9 7.98 2.81 -34.64
C PRO A 9 8.67 1.78 -35.53
N ARG A 10 8.62 0.51 -35.13
CA ARG A 10 9.16 -0.62 -35.93
C ARG A 10 8.14 -1.74 -36.08
N HIS A 11 8.09 -2.34 -37.26
CA HIS A 11 7.28 -3.54 -37.49
C HIS A 11 8.02 -4.76 -36.94
N VAL A 12 7.36 -5.56 -36.11
CA VAL A 12 7.92 -6.79 -35.53
C VAL A 12 6.98 -7.97 -35.76
N GLU A 13 7.51 -9.06 -36.30
CA GLU A 13 6.82 -10.35 -36.27
C GLU A 13 7.18 -11.12 -34.99
N LEU A 14 6.16 -11.52 -34.25
CA LEU A 14 6.29 -12.30 -33.02
C LEU A 14 6.12 -13.78 -33.35
N ASP A 15 7.17 -14.56 -33.14
CA ASP A 15 7.12 -16.02 -33.30
C ASP A 15 6.47 -16.65 -32.05
N LEU A 16 5.15 -16.85 -32.12
CA LEU A 16 4.38 -17.42 -31.00
C LEU A 16 4.83 -18.84 -30.63
N THR A 17 5.58 -19.53 -31.50
CA THR A 17 6.06 -20.89 -31.23
C THR A 17 7.27 -20.94 -30.31
N SER A 18 7.94 -19.80 -30.07
CA SER A 18 9.12 -19.71 -29.21
C SER A 18 8.81 -19.40 -27.74
N TYR A 19 7.54 -19.24 -27.36
CA TYR A 19 7.16 -18.95 -25.99
C TYR A 19 7.27 -20.20 -25.10
N GLU A 20 8.08 -20.12 -24.04
CA GLU A 20 8.35 -21.27 -23.15
C GLU A 20 7.24 -21.52 -22.11
N GLY A 21 6.29 -20.60 -21.96
CA GLY A 21 5.21 -20.71 -20.98
C GLY A 21 3.95 -21.45 -21.46
N PRO A 22 2.88 -21.49 -20.64
CA PRO A 22 1.60 -22.08 -21.01
C PRO A 22 1.00 -21.45 -22.27
N TRP A 23 0.76 -22.26 -23.30
CA TRP A 23 0.23 -21.80 -24.60
C TRP A 23 -1.08 -20.99 -24.48
N THR A 24 -1.87 -21.23 -23.44
CA THR A 24 -3.10 -20.49 -23.11
C THR A 24 -2.88 -18.99 -22.88
N HIS A 25 -1.67 -18.56 -22.52
CA HIS A 25 -1.34 -17.15 -22.33
C HIS A 25 -1.30 -16.36 -23.65
N ILE A 26 -0.84 -17.02 -24.72
CA ILE A 26 -0.61 -16.42 -26.04
C ILE A 26 -1.62 -16.85 -27.11
N ALA A 27 -2.47 -17.83 -26.82
CA ALA A 27 -3.46 -18.39 -27.75
C ALA A 27 -4.39 -17.34 -28.38
N ALA A 28 -4.72 -16.28 -27.63
CA ALA A 28 -5.61 -15.20 -28.08
C ALA A 28 -4.96 -14.32 -29.17
N PHE A 29 -3.63 -14.17 -29.17
CA PHE A 29 -2.90 -13.32 -30.10
C PHE A 29 -2.68 -13.94 -31.48
N ARG A 30 -3.16 -15.16 -31.70
CA ARG A 30 -2.99 -15.86 -32.98
C ARG A 30 -3.70 -15.10 -34.10
N ASP A 31 -2.98 -14.90 -35.20
CA ASP A 31 -3.47 -14.18 -36.40
C ASP A 31 -3.91 -12.73 -36.11
N GLN A 32 -3.49 -12.17 -34.97
CA GLN A 32 -3.71 -10.77 -34.58
C GLN A 32 -2.52 -9.86 -34.90
N SER A 33 -2.82 -8.59 -35.09
CA SER A 33 -1.89 -7.47 -35.13
C SER A 33 -2.25 -6.45 -34.04
N GLY A 34 -1.30 -5.60 -33.67
CA GLY A 34 -1.54 -4.52 -32.74
C GLY A 34 -0.31 -3.67 -32.48
N TRP A 35 -0.39 -2.85 -31.44
CA TRP A 35 0.70 -2.00 -30.98
C TRP A 35 1.13 -2.39 -29.57
N LEU A 36 2.40 -2.19 -29.27
CA LEU A 36 2.99 -2.41 -27.95
C LEU A 36 4.04 -1.34 -27.67
N ILE A 37 3.90 -0.69 -26.52
CA ILE A 37 4.88 0.26 -25.97
C ILE A 37 5.53 -0.36 -24.74
N ASN A 38 6.85 -0.24 -24.66
CA ASN A 38 7.63 -0.62 -23.48
C ASN A 38 8.27 0.65 -22.92
N ALA A 39 7.90 1.02 -21.70
CA ALA A 39 8.44 2.19 -21.03
C ALA A 39 9.23 1.79 -19.78
N ARG A 40 10.27 2.55 -19.48
CA ARG A 40 10.89 2.56 -18.15
C ARG A 40 10.10 3.52 -17.29
N VAL A 41 9.71 3.09 -16.09
CA VAL A 41 9.32 4.04 -15.04
C VAL A 41 10.43 4.12 -14.01
N THR A 42 10.83 5.33 -13.66
CA THR A 42 11.78 5.62 -12.58
C THR A 42 11.12 6.46 -11.50
N ILE A 43 11.09 5.91 -10.29
CA ILE A 43 10.76 6.60 -9.05
C ILE A 43 12.10 7.09 -8.49
N GLN A 44 12.35 8.40 -8.53
CA GLN A 44 13.50 9.02 -7.89
C GLN A 44 13.08 9.66 -6.57
N SER A 45 13.71 9.27 -5.47
CA SER A 45 13.67 9.94 -4.17
C SER A 45 15.05 10.52 -3.85
N GLU A 46 15.18 11.35 -2.81
CA GLU A 46 16.47 11.93 -2.37
C GLU A 46 17.56 10.86 -2.12
N TYR A 47 17.15 9.64 -1.72
CA TYR A 47 18.06 8.57 -1.30
C TYR A 47 18.10 7.32 -2.21
N ASP A 48 17.01 7.03 -2.93
CA ASP A 48 16.82 5.77 -3.67
C ASP A 48 16.23 6.06 -5.07
N ILE A 49 16.72 5.34 -6.09
CA ILE A 49 16.09 5.30 -7.43
C ILE A 49 15.59 3.88 -7.69
N LEU A 50 14.27 3.73 -7.79
CA LEU A 50 13.63 2.48 -8.19
C LEU A 50 13.27 2.55 -9.68
N ALA A 51 13.60 1.52 -10.42
CA ALA A 51 13.25 1.40 -11.84
C ALA A 51 12.41 0.15 -12.08
N ALA A 52 11.27 0.32 -12.76
CA ALA A 52 10.45 -0.77 -13.26
C ALA A 52 10.20 -0.62 -14.77
N THR A 53 9.53 -1.61 -15.36
CA THR A 53 9.14 -1.59 -16.78
C THR A 53 7.62 -1.62 -16.85
N LEU A 54 7.03 -0.66 -17.56
CA LEU A 54 5.62 -0.62 -17.90
C LEU A 54 5.44 -1.16 -19.32
N ILE A 55 4.35 -1.87 -19.56
CA ILE A 55 4.00 -2.44 -20.85
C ILE A 55 2.53 -2.14 -21.08
N ALA A 56 2.24 -1.32 -22.09
CA ALA A 56 0.88 -1.13 -22.60
C ALA A 56 0.81 -1.65 -24.03
N ALA A 57 -0.34 -2.19 -24.41
CA ALA A 57 -0.56 -2.72 -25.75
C ALA A 57 -2.05 -2.63 -26.11
N CYS A 58 -2.32 -2.47 -27.39
CA CYS A 58 -3.66 -2.51 -27.96
C CYS A 58 -3.67 -3.37 -29.23
N ASP A 59 -4.84 -3.84 -29.63
CA ASP A 59 -5.01 -4.53 -30.92
C ASP A 59 -5.09 -3.53 -32.09
N GLU A 60 -5.20 -4.04 -33.31
CA GLU A 60 -5.35 -3.24 -34.54
C GLU A 60 -6.61 -2.34 -34.59
N TYR A 61 -7.57 -2.53 -33.69
CA TYR A 61 -8.77 -1.70 -33.54
C TYR A 61 -8.67 -0.70 -32.38
N GLY A 62 -7.55 -0.71 -31.64
CA GLY A 62 -7.34 0.14 -30.47
C GLY A 62 -7.94 -0.41 -29.16
N ASN A 63 -8.38 -1.66 -29.10
CA ASN A 63 -8.87 -2.26 -27.85
C ASN A 63 -7.72 -2.57 -26.90
N GLU A 64 -7.94 -2.38 -25.59
CA GLU A 64 -7.01 -2.74 -24.51
C GLU A 64 -6.54 -4.22 -24.60
N ILE A 65 -5.22 -4.42 -24.57
CA ILE A 65 -4.62 -5.71 -24.21
C ILE A 65 -4.05 -5.55 -22.79
N PRO A 66 -4.62 -6.24 -21.77
CA PRO A 66 -4.18 -6.09 -20.39
C PRO A 66 -2.67 -6.29 -20.23
N ALA A 67 -2.00 -5.39 -19.51
CA ALA A 67 -0.54 -5.33 -19.41
C ALA A 67 0.12 -6.67 -19.01
N TRP A 68 -0.49 -7.42 -18.09
CA TRP A 68 -0.01 -8.74 -17.67
C TRP A 68 0.05 -9.76 -18.82
N ARG A 69 -0.85 -9.63 -19.81
CA ARG A 69 -0.92 -10.49 -20.99
C ARG A 69 -0.01 -9.97 -22.10
N ALA A 70 0.05 -8.64 -22.26
CA ALA A 70 0.99 -7.97 -23.17
C ALA A 70 2.46 -8.29 -22.83
N ALA A 71 2.78 -8.45 -21.54
CA ALA A 71 4.10 -8.88 -21.09
C ALA A 71 4.59 -10.17 -21.76
N HIS A 72 3.69 -11.14 -22.01
CA HIS A 72 4.05 -12.40 -22.67
C HIS A 72 4.45 -12.26 -24.14
N LEU A 73 4.07 -11.15 -24.81
CA LEU A 73 4.57 -10.80 -26.14
C LEU A 73 6.07 -10.40 -26.08
N THR A 74 6.53 -9.85 -24.96
CA THR A 74 7.95 -9.52 -24.74
C THR A 74 8.82 -10.75 -24.41
N ASP A 75 8.19 -11.85 -23.96
CA ASP A 75 8.84 -13.16 -23.77
C ASP A 75 8.99 -13.96 -25.09
N CYS A 76 8.29 -13.55 -26.17
CA CYS A 76 8.36 -14.21 -27.48
C CYS A 76 9.63 -13.80 -28.25
N ARG A 77 10.02 -14.57 -29.28
CA ARG A 77 11.14 -14.21 -30.17
C ARG A 77 10.67 -13.23 -31.24
N TRP A 78 11.40 -12.12 -31.35
CA TRP A 78 11.07 -11.01 -32.23
C TRP A 78 11.84 -11.11 -33.55
N ARG A 79 11.15 -10.93 -34.67
CA ARG A 79 11.75 -10.76 -36.01
C ARG A 79 11.44 -9.34 -36.48
N ASP A 80 12.48 -8.52 -36.49
CA ASP A 80 12.44 -7.15 -37.00
C ASP A 80 12.15 -7.15 -38.52
N ARG A 81 11.12 -6.40 -38.93
CA ARG A 81 10.75 -6.19 -40.34
C ARG A 81 11.05 -4.78 -40.86
N GLY A 82 11.72 -3.95 -40.07
CA GLY A 82 12.12 -2.59 -40.44
C GLY A 82 11.26 -1.50 -39.81
N HIS A 83 11.38 -0.30 -40.34
CA HIS A 83 10.64 0.87 -39.86
C HIS A 83 9.15 0.74 -40.15
N CYS A 84 8.34 1.11 -39.16
CA CYS A 84 6.92 1.35 -39.35
C CYS A 84 6.74 2.84 -39.66
N TYR A 85 5.96 3.13 -40.71
CA TYR A 85 5.60 4.49 -41.12
C TYR A 85 4.21 4.90 -40.63
N ASP A 86 3.45 3.96 -40.06
CA ASP A 86 2.18 4.24 -39.40
C ASP A 86 2.45 4.93 -38.06
N GLU A 87 1.56 5.85 -37.67
CA GLU A 87 1.64 6.54 -36.38
C GLU A 87 1.00 5.67 -35.29
N PRO A 88 1.58 5.57 -34.07
CA PRO A 88 0.97 4.81 -32.99
C PRO A 88 -0.42 5.36 -32.63
N PRO A 89 -1.42 4.51 -32.33
CA PRO A 89 -2.74 4.97 -31.90
C PRO A 89 -2.66 5.76 -30.59
N THR A 90 -3.40 6.86 -30.48
CA THR A 90 -3.46 7.68 -29.24
C THR A 90 -3.88 6.86 -28.01
N ALA A 91 -4.72 5.84 -28.21
CA ALA A 91 -5.12 4.89 -27.17
C ALA A 91 -3.93 4.17 -26.51
N LEU A 92 -2.77 4.07 -27.18
CA LEU A 92 -1.56 3.46 -26.61
C LEU A 92 -0.93 4.34 -25.52
N ASP A 93 -0.99 5.66 -25.68
CA ASP A 93 -0.52 6.63 -24.68
C ASP A 93 -1.50 6.71 -23.50
N ASP A 94 -2.81 6.69 -23.77
CA ASP A 94 -3.84 6.59 -22.73
C ASP A 94 -3.63 5.34 -21.86
N LEU A 95 -3.41 4.17 -22.48
CA LEU A 95 -3.13 2.92 -21.78
C LEU A 95 -1.80 2.93 -21.01
N LEU A 96 -0.78 3.65 -21.50
CA LEU A 96 0.48 3.81 -20.76
C LEU A 96 0.28 4.68 -19.51
N CYS A 97 -0.53 5.75 -19.61
CA CYS A 97 -0.91 6.59 -18.48
C CYS A 97 -1.73 5.81 -17.43
N GLU A 98 -2.64 4.93 -17.88
CA GLU A 98 -3.37 4.04 -16.97
C GLU A 98 -2.44 3.06 -16.22
N GLU A 99 -1.44 2.47 -16.89
CA GLU A 99 -0.47 1.59 -16.22
C GLU A 99 0.52 2.36 -15.32
N GLU A 100 0.84 3.61 -15.62
CA GLU A 100 1.57 4.50 -14.71
C GLU A 100 0.77 4.73 -13.43
N GLY A 101 -0.51 5.13 -13.55
CA GLY A 101 -1.41 5.29 -12.41
C GLY A 101 -1.62 3.99 -11.63
N ALA A 102 -1.71 2.85 -12.31
CA ALA A 102 -1.79 1.54 -11.69
C ALA A 102 -0.49 1.17 -10.95
N PHE A 103 0.67 1.49 -11.51
CA PHE A 103 1.98 1.30 -10.89
C PHE A 103 2.15 2.16 -9.63
N TYR A 104 1.85 3.46 -9.72
CA TYR A 104 1.84 4.36 -8.56
C TYR A 104 0.94 3.83 -7.45
N ALA A 105 -0.29 3.42 -7.79
CA ALA A 105 -1.22 2.85 -6.83
C ALA A 105 -0.79 1.48 -6.27
N ARG A 106 0.05 0.69 -6.99
CA ARG A 106 0.68 -0.52 -6.44
C ARG A 106 1.75 -0.14 -5.41
N TRP A 107 2.68 0.73 -5.79
CA TRP A 107 3.76 1.21 -4.94
C TRP A 107 3.26 1.89 -3.65
N GLN A 108 2.27 2.78 -3.75
CA GLN A 108 1.68 3.47 -2.59
C GLN A 108 0.99 2.49 -1.62
N ARG A 109 0.40 1.39 -2.12
CA ARG A 109 -0.18 0.33 -1.25
C ARG A 109 0.89 -0.47 -0.52
N GLU A 110 2.04 -0.69 -1.16
CA GLU A 110 3.18 -1.38 -0.56
C GLU A 110 3.76 -0.53 0.59
N MET A 111 4.06 0.75 0.35
CA MET A 111 4.53 1.68 1.40
C MET A 111 3.55 1.79 2.57
N ASN A 112 2.25 1.96 2.30
CA ASN A 112 1.22 1.97 3.34
C ASN A 112 1.16 0.63 4.13
N SER A 113 1.47 -0.50 3.49
CA SER A 113 1.55 -1.81 4.14
C SER A 113 2.80 -1.97 4.99
N GLU A 114 3.94 -1.39 4.58
CA GLU A 114 5.16 -1.35 5.39
C GLU A 114 4.98 -0.50 6.65
N LEU A 115 4.42 0.71 6.50
CA LEU A 115 4.11 1.63 7.59
C LEU A 115 3.12 1.01 8.59
N ALA A 116 2.01 0.46 8.10
CA ALA A 116 1.06 -0.27 8.94
C ALA A 116 1.72 -1.46 9.66
N GLY A 117 2.62 -2.18 8.97
CA GLY A 117 3.40 -3.27 9.55
C GLY A 117 4.40 -2.82 10.62
N LEU A 118 4.93 -1.59 10.53
CA LEU A 118 5.80 -0.98 11.54
C LEU A 118 5.02 -0.69 12.83
N TYR A 119 3.90 0.04 12.72
CA TYR A 119 3.01 0.31 13.85
C TYR A 119 2.57 -0.99 14.55
N ASP A 120 2.14 -2.00 13.78
CA ASP A 120 1.75 -3.33 14.26
C ASP A 120 2.87 -3.99 15.10
N ARG A 121 4.14 -3.86 14.70
CA ARG A 121 5.28 -4.44 15.43
C ARG A 121 5.57 -3.67 16.73
N VAL A 122 5.56 -2.33 16.66
CA VAL A 122 5.83 -1.46 17.81
C VAL A 122 4.77 -1.65 18.89
N GLN A 123 3.49 -1.66 18.50
CA GLN A 123 2.37 -1.84 19.41
C GLN A 123 2.46 -3.18 20.16
N ARG A 124 2.71 -4.30 19.46
CA ARG A 124 2.92 -5.62 20.09
C ARG A 124 4.12 -5.65 21.02
N ASN A 125 5.19 -4.92 20.71
CA ASN A 125 6.37 -4.82 21.58
C ASN A 125 6.04 -4.05 22.87
N ILE A 126 5.25 -2.97 22.79
CA ILE A 126 4.77 -2.21 23.95
C ILE A 126 3.83 -3.08 24.80
N GLU A 127 2.84 -3.74 24.19
CA GLU A 127 1.92 -4.65 24.89
C GLU A 127 2.66 -5.79 25.60
N THR A 128 3.67 -6.37 24.93
CA THR A 128 4.52 -7.43 25.52
C THR A 128 5.37 -6.91 26.68
N LEU A 129 5.86 -5.67 26.60
CA LEU A 129 6.58 -5.01 27.69
C LEU A 129 5.66 -4.78 28.88
N GLU A 130 4.53 -4.09 28.65
CA GLU A 130 3.54 -3.73 29.68
C GLU A 130 2.96 -4.98 30.36
N ALA A 131 2.65 -6.05 29.61
CA ALA A 131 2.16 -7.31 30.18
C ALA A 131 3.17 -7.97 31.12
N ARG A 132 4.48 -7.96 30.80
CA ARG A 132 5.53 -8.50 31.68
C ARG A 132 5.64 -7.70 32.97
N PHE A 133 5.65 -6.37 32.88
CA PHE A 133 5.67 -5.50 34.05
C PHE A 133 4.40 -5.65 34.90
N ALA A 134 3.22 -5.76 34.28
CA ALA A 134 1.96 -5.96 34.98
C ALA A 134 1.88 -7.31 35.71
N VAL A 135 2.60 -8.36 35.28
CA VAL A 135 2.72 -9.62 36.05
C VAL A 135 3.66 -9.42 37.24
N GLY A 136 4.83 -8.84 37.04
CA GLY A 136 5.80 -8.60 38.13
C GLY A 136 5.26 -7.66 39.22
N SER A 137 4.62 -6.56 38.84
CA SER A 137 4.07 -5.57 39.78
C SER A 137 2.96 -6.16 40.65
N ARG A 138 2.05 -6.97 40.08
CA ARG A 138 1.01 -7.69 40.85
C ARG A 138 1.59 -8.65 41.89
N GLU A 139 2.72 -9.29 41.60
CA GLU A 139 3.39 -10.16 42.58
C GLU A 139 4.01 -9.36 43.73
N VAL A 140 4.63 -8.21 43.43
CA VAL A 140 5.17 -7.30 44.46
C VAL A 140 4.03 -6.71 45.32
N GLU A 141 2.92 -6.27 44.71
CA GLU A 141 1.71 -5.82 45.42
C GLU A 141 1.15 -6.91 46.35
N ARG A 142 1.13 -8.18 45.90
CA ARG A 142 0.70 -9.32 46.72
C ARG A 142 1.61 -9.54 47.93
N GLN A 143 2.92 -9.43 47.76
CA GLN A 143 3.90 -9.53 48.85
C GLN A 143 3.75 -8.37 49.84
N ILE A 144 3.65 -7.12 49.35
CA ILE A 144 3.38 -5.93 50.17
C ILE A 144 2.06 -6.11 50.96
N ALA A 145 1.00 -6.63 50.34
CA ALA A 145 -0.27 -6.88 51.00
C ALA A 145 -0.17 -7.92 52.13
N ASP A 146 0.63 -8.98 51.95
CA ASP A 146 0.86 -9.98 52.99
C ASP A 146 1.72 -9.43 54.15
N LEU A 147 2.82 -8.74 53.84
CA LEU A 147 3.65 -8.08 54.86
C LEU A 147 2.84 -7.05 55.66
N ARG A 148 1.97 -6.26 54.99
CA ARG A 148 1.03 -5.33 55.64
C ARG A 148 -0.01 -6.06 56.52
N ARG A 149 -0.41 -7.30 56.20
CA ARG A 149 -1.26 -8.14 57.08
C ARG A 149 -0.48 -8.59 58.32
N ARG A 150 0.71 -9.16 58.15
CA ARG A 150 1.59 -9.60 59.26
C ARG A 150 1.90 -8.45 60.23
N ARG A 151 2.24 -7.26 59.70
CA ARG A 151 2.54 -6.05 60.50
C ARG A 151 1.39 -5.61 61.43
N ARG A 152 0.14 -5.96 61.11
CA ARG A 152 -1.07 -5.66 61.90
C ARG A 152 -1.41 -6.70 62.95
N MET A 153 -0.69 -7.83 63.03
CA MET A 153 -0.93 -8.84 64.05
C MET A 153 -0.58 -8.29 65.45
N PRO A 154 -1.41 -8.55 66.48
CA PRO A 154 -1.22 -7.99 67.82
C PRO A 154 0.00 -8.58 68.55
N GLU A 155 0.37 -9.83 68.27
CA GLU A 155 1.45 -10.57 68.96
C GLU A 155 2.87 -10.27 68.44
N ILE A 156 3.03 -9.30 67.53
CA ILE A 156 4.33 -9.02 66.89
C ILE A 156 5.14 -7.99 67.68
N SER A 157 6.43 -8.28 67.92
CA SER A 157 7.38 -7.36 68.56
C SER A 157 7.48 -6.02 67.81
N ILE A 158 7.77 -4.94 68.54
CA ILE A 158 7.97 -3.59 68.00
C ILE A 158 9.11 -3.59 66.96
N GLU A 159 10.19 -4.32 67.21
CA GLU A 159 11.32 -4.47 66.29
C GLU A 159 10.90 -5.22 65.02
N ALA A 160 10.20 -6.36 65.16
CA ALA A 160 9.68 -7.09 64.00
C ALA A 160 8.71 -6.23 63.17
N ARG A 161 7.93 -5.36 63.83
CA ARG A 161 7.02 -4.40 63.17
C ARG A 161 7.78 -3.32 62.38
N SER A 162 8.93 -2.84 62.87
CA SER A 162 9.76 -1.87 62.14
C SER A 162 10.52 -2.53 60.99
N THR A 163 11.07 -3.74 61.16
CA THR A 163 11.69 -4.52 60.09
C THR A 163 10.72 -4.80 58.94
N LEU A 164 9.49 -5.25 59.24
CA LEU A 164 8.44 -5.40 58.23
C LEU A 164 8.09 -4.08 57.53
N GLY A 165 8.14 -2.96 58.26
CA GLY A 165 7.96 -1.62 57.69
C GLY A 165 9.04 -1.24 56.68
N ALA A 166 10.31 -1.53 56.99
CA ALA A 166 11.43 -1.28 56.09
C ALA A 166 11.34 -2.12 54.81
N ILE A 167 11.05 -3.42 54.92
CA ILE A 167 10.90 -4.32 53.76
C ILE A 167 9.73 -3.87 52.85
N ILE A 168 8.62 -3.41 53.44
CA ILE A 168 7.50 -2.85 52.66
C ILE A 168 7.95 -1.62 51.87
N ALA A 169 8.67 -0.68 52.49
CA ALA A 169 9.15 0.53 51.82
C ALA A 169 10.18 0.23 50.71
N GLU A 170 11.04 -0.77 50.91
CA GLU A 170 11.99 -1.24 49.90
C GLU A 170 11.27 -1.85 48.68
N LEU A 171 10.27 -2.71 48.90
CA LEU A 171 9.47 -3.30 47.82
C LEU A 171 8.64 -2.25 47.06
N GLU A 172 8.09 -1.26 47.76
CA GLU A 172 7.38 -0.12 47.16
C GLU A 172 8.32 0.71 46.27
N ALA A 173 9.50 1.08 46.78
CA ALA A 173 10.51 1.81 46.01
C ALA A 173 11.02 1.03 44.79
N ALA A 174 11.21 -0.29 44.92
CA ALA A 174 11.62 -1.16 43.82
C ALA A 174 10.53 -1.24 42.72
N ASN A 175 9.25 -1.29 43.10
CA ASN A 175 8.13 -1.27 42.16
C ASN A 175 8.04 0.08 41.41
N ASP A 176 8.22 1.21 42.09
CA ASP A 176 8.21 2.55 41.49
C ASP A 176 9.39 2.75 40.51
N GLN A 177 10.56 2.22 40.85
CA GLN A 177 11.73 2.18 39.95
C GLN A 177 11.45 1.32 38.70
N ALA A 178 10.84 0.14 38.89
CA ALA A 178 10.45 -0.75 37.79
C ALA A 178 9.43 -0.07 36.85
N MET A 179 8.41 0.62 37.40
CA MET A 179 7.42 1.38 36.64
C MET A 179 8.03 2.57 35.88
N SER A 180 8.98 3.27 36.50
CA SER A 180 9.75 4.36 35.86
C SER A 180 10.61 3.84 34.70
N HIS A 181 11.27 2.70 34.88
CA HIS A 181 12.05 2.04 33.84
C HIS A 181 11.18 1.56 32.67
N MET A 182 10.02 0.94 32.96
CA MET A 182 9.04 0.54 31.95
C MET A 182 8.57 1.74 31.13
N THR A 183 8.21 2.84 31.80
CA THR A 183 7.74 4.08 31.15
C THR A 183 8.81 4.67 30.23
N ARG A 184 10.08 4.70 30.67
CA ARG A 184 11.22 5.13 29.85
C ARG A 184 11.43 4.20 28.65
N ARG A 185 11.32 2.88 28.84
CA ARG A 185 11.47 1.89 27.76
C ARG A 185 10.34 1.96 26.73
N ARG A 186 9.11 2.27 27.15
CA ARG A 186 7.97 2.54 26.27
C ARG A 186 8.18 3.82 25.45
N ALA A 187 8.66 4.89 26.08
CA ALA A 187 9.00 6.13 25.38
C ALA A 187 10.12 5.89 24.34
N GLU A 188 11.12 5.08 24.67
CA GLU A 188 12.17 4.68 23.73
C GLU A 188 11.63 3.91 22.52
N LEU A 189 10.76 2.91 22.74
CA LEU A 189 10.12 2.17 21.64
C LEU A 189 9.28 3.05 20.72
N ARG A 190 8.67 4.12 21.25
CA ARG A 190 7.95 5.12 20.45
C ARG A 190 8.90 5.99 19.63
N ARG A 191 9.94 6.58 20.25
CA ARG A 191 10.94 7.38 19.50
C ARG A 191 11.62 6.59 18.37
N GLN A 192 11.87 5.30 18.58
CA GLN A 192 12.39 4.41 17.54
C GLN A 192 11.38 4.14 16.42
N ALA A 193 10.09 4.12 16.73
CA ALA A 193 9.02 4.04 15.74
C ALA A 193 8.90 5.34 14.95
N ASP A 194 8.85 6.49 15.64
CA ASP A 194 8.74 7.82 15.03
C ASP A 194 9.91 8.08 14.06
N ALA A 195 11.14 7.74 14.45
CA ALA A 195 12.32 7.88 13.58
C ALA A 195 12.32 6.91 12.38
N ALA A 196 11.73 5.72 12.52
CA ALA A 196 11.63 4.74 11.44
C ALA A 196 10.42 5.02 10.51
N GLU A 197 9.40 5.71 11.01
CA GLU A 197 8.32 6.30 10.22
C GLU A 197 8.84 7.51 9.42
N GLU A 198 9.59 8.42 10.05
CA GLU A 198 10.22 9.56 9.37
C GLU A 198 11.14 9.10 8.22
N ALA A 199 11.91 8.02 8.42
CA ALA A 199 12.72 7.40 7.37
C ALA A 199 11.90 6.76 6.22
N LEU A 200 10.62 6.43 6.43
CA LEU A 200 9.69 6.03 5.38
C LEU A 200 9.07 7.27 4.70
N TRP A 201 8.74 8.32 5.44
CA TRP A 201 8.21 9.57 4.88
C TRP A 201 9.21 10.30 4.00
N GLN A 202 10.50 10.31 4.37
CA GLN A 202 11.58 10.88 3.55
C GLN A 202 11.76 10.19 2.19
N ARG A 203 11.16 9.00 1.99
CA ARG A 203 11.08 8.35 0.68
C ARG A 203 9.92 8.83 -0.19
N THR A 204 9.04 9.70 0.32
CA THR A 204 7.76 10.06 -0.32
C THR A 204 7.86 11.30 -1.21
N ASP A 205 8.86 12.16 -0.98
CA ASP A 205 9.24 13.18 -1.96
C ASP A 205 9.87 12.48 -3.17
N ILE A 206 9.04 12.31 -4.20
CA ILE A 206 9.32 11.47 -5.37
C ILE A 206 9.06 12.26 -6.65
N LEU A 207 10.04 12.21 -7.54
CA LEU A 207 9.85 12.48 -8.96
C LEU A 207 9.58 11.14 -9.67
N ILE A 208 8.49 11.07 -10.44
CA ILE A 208 8.18 9.93 -11.31
C ILE A 208 8.45 10.37 -12.75
N GLU A 209 9.29 9.59 -13.45
CA GLU A 209 9.57 9.78 -14.86
C GLU A 209 9.22 8.49 -15.61
N VAL A 210 8.49 8.63 -16.71
CA VAL A 210 8.17 7.53 -17.63
C VAL A 210 8.87 7.78 -18.96
N GLU A 211 9.88 6.99 -19.27
CA GLU A 211 10.65 7.05 -20.51
C GLU A 211 10.22 5.92 -21.46
N PRO A 212 9.55 6.19 -22.60
CA PRO A 212 9.29 5.17 -23.59
C PRO A 212 10.61 4.68 -24.22
N LYS A 213 10.91 3.38 -24.07
CA LYS A 213 12.13 2.77 -24.61
C LYS A 213 12.00 2.47 -26.10
N PHE A 214 10.86 1.89 -26.48
CA PHE A 214 10.53 1.58 -27.86
C PHE A 214 9.02 1.45 -28.03
N VAL A 215 8.56 1.68 -29.26
CA VAL A 215 7.21 1.43 -29.73
C VAL A 215 7.29 0.48 -30.91
N VAL A 216 6.52 -0.61 -30.88
CA VAL A 216 6.47 -1.59 -31.96
C VAL A 216 5.04 -1.88 -32.38
N GLN A 217 4.83 -1.94 -33.69
CA GLN A 217 3.63 -2.55 -34.25
C GLN A 217 3.93 -4.03 -34.46
N TRP A 218 3.25 -4.88 -33.73
CA TRP A 218 3.50 -6.31 -33.72
C TRP A 218 2.47 -7.05 -34.59
N ARG A 219 2.93 -8.15 -35.19
CA ARG A 219 2.09 -9.13 -35.88
C ARG A 219 2.45 -10.53 -35.42
N ALA A 220 1.48 -11.29 -34.96
CA ALA A 220 1.71 -12.66 -34.53
C ALA A 220 1.89 -13.59 -35.74
N VAL A 221 2.95 -14.39 -35.72
CA VAL A 221 3.21 -15.46 -36.70
C VAL A 221 3.38 -16.77 -35.94
N GLY A 222 2.51 -17.73 -36.20
CA GLY A 222 2.59 -19.04 -35.57
C GLY A 222 1.48 -19.98 -36.01
N ALA A 223 1.84 -21.08 -36.65
CA ALA A 223 0.90 -22.16 -36.94
C ALA A 223 0.52 -22.88 -35.64
N MET A 224 -0.74 -23.29 -35.54
CA MET A 224 -1.23 -24.11 -34.43
C MET A 224 -0.41 -25.39 -34.33
N ARG A 225 0.24 -25.62 -33.18
CA ARG A 225 0.91 -26.90 -32.89
C ARG A 225 -0.15 -28.00 -33.05
N ARG A 226 0.05 -28.95 -33.98
CA ARG A 226 -0.98 -29.91 -34.39
C ARG A 226 -1.53 -30.69 -33.19
N GLN A 227 -2.79 -31.07 -33.32
CA GLN A 227 -3.58 -31.79 -32.33
C GLN A 227 -2.84 -33.02 -31.76
N ASN A 228 -3.10 -33.28 -30.48
CA ASN A 228 -2.74 -34.52 -29.81
C ASN A 228 -3.31 -35.73 -30.60
N PRO A 229 -2.49 -36.66 -31.13
CA PRO A 229 -2.92 -37.69 -32.09
C PRO A 229 -3.68 -38.87 -31.45
N LEU A 230 -4.38 -38.64 -30.34
CA LEU A 230 -5.11 -39.65 -29.57
C LEU A 230 -6.62 -39.36 -29.52
N ARG A 231 -7.21 -38.98 -30.66
CA ARG A 231 -8.68 -38.85 -30.76
C ARG A 231 -9.29 -39.13 -32.13
N GLU A 232 -8.75 -40.13 -32.84
CA GLU A 232 -9.49 -40.82 -33.91
C GLU A 232 -10.07 -42.14 -33.38
N THR A 233 -11.27 -42.06 -32.81
CA THR A 233 -12.28 -43.13 -32.83
C THR A 233 -13.62 -42.50 -32.46
N GLY A 234 -14.66 -42.72 -33.29
CA GLY A 234 -16.04 -42.38 -32.93
C GLY A 234 -16.72 -41.29 -33.78
N GLY A 235 -17.19 -41.70 -34.96
CA GLY A 235 -18.59 -41.47 -35.36
C GLY A 235 -19.00 -40.07 -35.85
N SER A 236 -19.45 -40.03 -37.10
CA SER A 236 -20.29 -38.96 -37.64
C SER A 236 -21.63 -38.82 -36.88
N GLY A 237 -22.10 -37.59 -36.68
CA GLY A 237 -23.48 -37.31 -36.27
C GLY A 237 -23.60 -36.26 -35.16
N GLY A 238 -23.63 -34.98 -35.53
CA GLY A 238 -23.74 -33.89 -34.56
C GLY A 238 -24.13 -32.56 -35.19
N ILE A 239 -25.43 -32.38 -35.47
CA ILE A 239 -25.96 -31.11 -35.98
C ILE A 239 -25.88 -30.03 -34.89
N SER A 240 -24.85 -29.18 -35.00
CA SER A 240 -24.77 -27.77 -34.57
C SER A 240 -25.49 -27.31 -33.29
N LEU A 241 -25.38 -28.07 -32.19
CA LEU A 241 -25.81 -27.63 -30.84
C LEU A 241 -25.27 -26.24 -30.46
N PHE A 242 -24.03 -25.92 -30.86
CA PHE A 242 -23.42 -24.61 -30.64
C PHE A 242 -24.07 -23.44 -31.39
N ARG A 243 -24.67 -23.67 -32.56
CA ARG A 243 -25.30 -22.59 -33.34
C ARG A 243 -26.67 -22.24 -32.73
N LEU A 244 -27.46 -23.27 -32.41
CA LEU A 244 -28.77 -23.13 -31.77
C LEU A 244 -28.66 -22.49 -30.37
N HIS A 245 -27.66 -22.90 -29.58
CA HIS A 245 -27.39 -22.30 -28.26
C HIS A 245 -26.97 -20.83 -28.37
N ARG A 246 -26.19 -20.46 -29.39
CA ARG A 246 -25.73 -19.08 -29.61
C ARG A 246 -26.86 -18.13 -30.02
N GLU A 247 -27.83 -18.61 -30.80
CA GLU A 247 -29.04 -17.84 -31.14
C GLU A 247 -29.93 -17.62 -29.92
N GLN A 248 -30.16 -18.65 -29.10
CA GLN A 248 -30.92 -18.54 -27.85
C GLN A 248 -30.28 -17.55 -26.86
N LEU A 249 -28.94 -17.54 -26.74
CA LEU A 249 -28.22 -16.56 -25.91
C LEU A 249 -28.35 -15.13 -26.45
N ALA A 250 -28.31 -14.94 -27.77
CA ALA A 250 -28.50 -13.62 -28.39
C ALA A 250 -29.92 -13.07 -28.20
N GLU A 251 -30.94 -13.93 -28.23
CA GLU A 251 -32.33 -13.54 -27.98
C GLU A 251 -32.57 -13.16 -26.51
N LEU A 252 -32.01 -13.92 -25.56
CA LEU A 252 -32.05 -13.58 -24.13
C LEU A 252 -31.35 -12.25 -23.82
N ALA A 253 -30.21 -11.95 -24.47
CA ALA A 253 -29.54 -10.66 -24.34
C ALA A 253 -30.42 -9.49 -24.83
N ARG A 254 -31.13 -9.67 -25.95
CA ARG A 254 -32.07 -8.67 -26.50
C ARG A 254 -33.27 -8.42 -25.59
N ARG A 255 -33.79 -9.43 -24.88
CA ARG A 255 -34.87 -9.24 -23.89
C ARG A 255 -34.38 -8.43 -22.69
N ARG A 256 -33.22 -8.77 -22.11
CA ARG A 256 -32.63 -8.03 -20.99
C ARG A 256 -32.39 -6.56 -21.31
N ALA A 257 -31.84 -6.25 -22.48
CA ALA A 257 -31.63 -4.87 -22.92
C ALA A 257 -32.94 -4.04 -23.03
N ARG A 258 -34.06 -4.68 -23.40
CA ARG A 258 -35.38 -4.02 -23.42
C ARG A 258 -35.90 -3.76 -22.01
N GLU A 259 -35.82 -4.76 -21.12
CA GLU A 259 -36.23 -4.65 -19.72
C GLU A 259 -35.39 -3.59 -18.96
N GLU A 260 -34.10 -3.48 -19.25
CA GLU A 260 -33.21 -2.44 -18.69
C GLU A 260 -33.58 -1.04 -19.22
N ALA A 261 -33.89 -0.90 -20.51
CA ALA A 261 -34.34 0.38 -21.09
C ALA A 261 -35.69 0.85 -20.53
N GLU A 262 -36.64 -0.06 -20.29
CA GLU A 262 -37.92 0.26 -19.64
C GLU A 262 -37.73 0.68 -18.18
N ARG A 263 -36.86 -0.02 -17.43
CA ARG A 263 -36.49 0.36 -16.06
C ARG A 263 -35.80 1.72 -16.00
N ALA A 264 -34.95 2.05 -16.97
CA ALA A 264 -34.30 3.37 -17.04
C ALA A 264 -35.34 4.49 -17.23
N ARG A 265 -36.31 4.32 -18.15
CA ARG A 265 -37.41 5.27 -18.36
C ARG A 265 -38.31 5.43 -17.13
N ALA A 266 -38.60 4.33 -16.43
CA ALA A 266 -39.36 4.38 -15.18
C ALA A 266 -38.60 5.12 -14.07
N ALA A 267 -37.29 4.89 -13.93
CA ALA A 267 -36.44 5.60 -12.98
C ALA A 267 -36.31 7.10 -13.29
N GLU A 268 -36.29 7.48 -14.56
CA GLU A 268 -36.30 8.90 -14.98
C GLU A 268 -37.61 9.59 -14.61
N MET A 269 -38.76 8.96 -14.88
CA MET A 269 -40.08 9.47 -14.47
C MET A 269 -40.20 9.59 -12.93
N ALA A 270 -39.68 8.61 -12.18
CA ALA A 270 -39.65 8.67 -10.71
C ALA A 270 -38.79 9.83 -10.19
N ARG A 271 -37.62 10.10 -10.81
CA ARG A 271 -36.77 11.25 -10.47
C ARG A 271 -37.44 12.59 -10.79
N ALA A 272 -38.19 12.68 -11.89
CA ALA A 272 -38.96 13.87 -12.23
C ALA A 272 -40.09 14.12 -11.21
N ALA A 273 -40.77 13.06 -10.73
CA ALA A 273 -41.79 13.16 -9.69
C ALA A 273 -41.21 13.54 -8.32
N ALA A 274 -40.02 13.05 -7.97
CA ALA A 274 -39.33 13.41 -6.73
C ALA A 274 -39.00 14.92 -6.68
N ARG A 275 -38.45 15.47 -7.76
CA ARG A 275 -38.12 16.90 -7.85
C ARG A 275 -39.32 17.81 -7.57
N LYS A 276 -40.50 17.49 -8.14
CA LYS A 276 -41.73 18.24 -7.86
C LYS A 276 -42.11 18.22 -6.37
N ARG A 277 -41.94 17.09 -5.69
CA ARG A 277 -42.22 16.99 -4.25
C ARG A 277 -41.22 17.78 -3.41
N ASP A 278 -39.95 17.82 -3.80
CA ASP A 278 -38.93 18.63 -3.13
C ASP A 278 -39.19 20.14 -3.32
N GLU A 279 -39.65 20.56 -4.51
CA GLU A 279 -40.11 21.93 -4.81
C GLU A 279 -41.33 22.31 -3.94
N GLU A 280 -42.34 21.44 -3.86
CA GLU A 280 -43.52 21.61 -2.98
C GLU A 280 -43.13 21.67 -1.48
N ALA A 281 -42.20 20.81 -1.04
CA ALA A 281 -41.71 20.78 0.34
C ALA A 281 -40.84 22.00 0.71
N GLN A 282 -40.07 22.56 -0.24
CA GLN A 282 -39.37 23.82 -0.04
C GLN A 282 -40.35 25.00 0.06
N ALA A 283 -41.40 25.04 -0.77
CA ALA A 283 -42.46 26.05 -0.65
C ALA A 283 -43.16 25.99 0.72
N ALA A 284 -43.45 24.79 1.24
CA ALA A 284 -44.03 24.61 2.57
C ALA A 284 -43.12 25.10 3.71
N LYS A 285 -41.81 24.80 3.66
CA LYS A 285 -40.84 25.27 4.66
C LYS A 285 -40.64 26.79 4.65
N LEU A 286 -40.73 27.43 3.49
CA LEU A 286 -40.72 28.89 3.36
C LEU A 286 -41.94 29.53 4.04
N ALA A 287 -43.12 28.91 3.95
CA ALA A 287 -44.30 29.36 4.67
C ALA A 287 -44.18 29.18 6.19
N GLU A 288 -43.65 28.05 6.66
CA GLU A 288 -43.47 27.76 8.09
C GLU A 288 -42.46 28.71 8.76
N ASN A 289 -41.33 28.98 8.11
CA ASN A 289 -40.35 29.96 8.60
C ASN A 289 -40.92 31.39 8.67
N SER A 290 -41.83 31.75 7.77
CA SER A 290 -42.53 33.04 7.83
C SER A 290 -43.44 33.14 9.06
N ALA A 291 -44.12 32.05 9.43
CA ALA A 291 -44.98 31.99 10.63
C ALA A 291 -44.18 31.97 11.95
N LEU A 292 -42.97 31.40 11.96
CA LEU A 292 -42.08 31.40 13.13
C LEU A 292 -41.53 32.80 13.47
N ALA A 293 -41.36 33.67 12.47
CA ALA A 293 -40.90 35.05 12.67
C ALA A 293 -41.93 35.95 13.40
N SER A 294 -43.18 35.50 13.57
CA SER A 294 -44.29 36.30 14.13
C SER A 294 -44.56 36.09 15.63
N ARG A 295 -43.80 35.21 16.32
CA ARG A 295 -44.06 34.84 17.73
C ARG A 295 -43.33 35.74 18.75
N PRO A 296 -44.03 36.31 19.76
CA PRO A 296 -43.40 37.20 20.75
C PRO A 296 -42.55 36.45 21.79
N LEU A 297 -41.49 37.12 22.24
CA LEU A 297 -40.35 36.57 22.97
C LEU A 297 -40.57 36.50 24.50
N ASN A 298 -41.39 35.58 25.02
CA ASN A 298 -41.51 35.45 26.49
C ASN A 298 -41.61 34.03 27.09
N ASP A 299 -41.64 32.96 26.28
CA ASP A 299 -41.73 31.57 26.79
C ASP A 299 -40.55 30.70 26.33
N LEU A 300 -39.44 30.71 27.09
CA LEU A 300 -38.40 29.68 27.04
C LEU A 300 -37.88 29.38 28.47
N PRO A 301 -37.78 28.10 28.87
CA PRO A 301 -37.39 27.72 30.23
C PRO A 301 -35.90 27.98 30.51
N LYS A 302 -35.59 28.29 31.78
CA LYS A 302 -34.27 28.73 32.27
C LYS A 302 -33.17 27.68 32.02
N ALA A 303 -32.27 27.96 31.08
CA ALA A 303 -31.05 27.17 30.84
C ALA A 303 -29.77 27.88 31.33
N SER A 304 -28.88 27.06 31.88
CA SER A 304 -27.53 27.25 32.46
C SER A 304 -26.72 28.55 32.19
N PRO A 305 -25.97 29.09 33.19
CA PRO A 305 -25.21 30.34 33.08
C PRO A 305 -24.08 30.39 32.02
N ALA A 306 -23.66 29.24 31.48
CA ALA A 306 -22.52 29.16 30.56
C ALA A 306 -22.70 29.97 29.27
N LEU A 307 -23.93 30.05 28.73
CA LEU A 307 -24.20 30.78 27.48
C LEU A 307 -24.25 32.31 27.67
N ARG A 308 -24.42 32.82 28.90
CA ARG A 308 -24.36 34.27 29.17
C ARG A 308 -22.94 34.84 29.11
N LYS A 309 -21.89 34.03 29.30
CA LYS A 309 -20.48 34.48 29.19
C LYS A 309 -19.97 34.56 27.74
N LEU A 310 -20.53 33.79 26.82
CA LEU A 310 -20.16 33.82 25.39
C LEU A 310 -20.85 34.95 24.60
N ALA A 311 -22.00 35.43 25.07
CA ALA A 311 -22.76 36.51 24.42
C ALA A 311 -22.28 37.93 24.76
N LEU A 312 -21.31 38.10 25.67
CA LEU A 312 -20.82 39.41 26.15
C LEU A 312 -19.38 39.74 25.71
N SER A 313 -18.75 38.92 24.88
CA SER A 313 -17.35 39.06 24.47
C SER A 313 -17.15 39.25 22.95
N ALA A 314 -18.16 39.78 22.25
CA ALA A 314 -18.08 40.18 20.84
C ALA A 314 -18.68 41.59 20.68
N VAL A 315 -18.24 42.32 19.62
CA VAL A 315 -18.55 43.77 19.33
C VAL A 315 -17.67 44.70 20.20
N LYS A 316 -16.81 45.61 19.69
CA LYS A 316 -16.66 46.26 18.37
C LYS A 316 -15.15 46.58 18.05
N PRO A 317 -14.80 47.04 16.82
CA PRO A 317 -13.41 47.21 16.36
C PRO A 317 -12.89 48.66 16.49
N ASN A 318 -11.57 48.86 16.37
CA ASN A 318 -11.06 50.02 15.63
C ASN A 318 -9.63 49.80 15.05
N SER A 319 -9.25 50.66 14.11
CA SER A 319 -8.02 50.67 13.32
C SER A 319 -6.75 51.14 14.07
N GLY A 320 -5.58 50.71 13.58
CA GLY A 320 -4.28 51.29 13.97
C GLY A 320 -3.08 50.40 13.62
N ALA A 321 -2.38 50.69 12.52
CA ALA A 321 -1.02 50.19 12.28
C ALA A 321 -0.02 51.06 13.06
N PRO A 322 1.12 50.50 13.54
CA PRO A 322 2.35 50.72 12.77
C PRO A 322 3.46 49.63 12.85
N LYS A 323 4.16 49.48 11.71
CA LYS A 323 5.60 49.23 11.48
C LYS A 323 6.32 47.98 12.09
N PRO A 324 7.02 47.16 11.28
CA PRO A 324 7.82 46.03 11.76
C PRO A 324 9.28 46.40 12.16
N PRO A 325 9.92 45.64 13.07
CA PRO A 325 11.37 45.70 13.33
C PRO A 325 12.18 44.83 12.34
N PRO A 326 13.51 45.08 12.17
CA PRO A 326 14.30 44.57 11.03
C PRO A 326 15.02 43.24 11.26
N GLU A 327 15.37 42.58 10.15
CA GLU A 327 16.33 41.46 10.09
C GLU A 327 17.78 41.93 10.38
N PRO A 328 18.62 41.10 11.04
CA PRO A 328 20.06 41.29 11.07
C PRO A 328 20.75 40.71 9.82
N ALA A 329 21.68 41.48 9.25
CA ALA A 329 22.33 41.20 7.98
C ALA A 329 23.38 40.08 8.00
N LYS A 330 23.63 39.50 6.81
CA LYS A 330 24.75 38.60 6.52
C LYS A 330 26.08 39.35 6.65
N LEU A 331 27.07 38.74 7.30
CA LEU A 331 28.47 39.16 7.27
C LEU A 331 29.32 38.06 6.65
N ALA A 332 30.01 38.39 5.55
CA ALA A 332 31.00 37.52 4.93
C ALA A 332 32.41 37.93 5.39
N VAL A 333 33.22 36.95 5.81
CA VAL A 333 34.65 37.13 6.11
C VAL A 333 35.41 35.90 5.61
N ASN A 334 36.57 36.14 4.98
CA ASN A 334 37.54 35.16 4.47
C ASN A 334 38.88 35.89 4.23
N PRO A 335 40.04 35.20 4.11
CA PRO A 335 40.47 33.88 4.61
C PRO A 335 41.53 34.14 5.72
N PRO A 336 42.83 33.72 5.73
CA PRO A 336 43.55 32.48 5.32
C PRO A 336 44.46 31.94 6.49
N PRO A 337 45.51 31.11 6.28
CA PRO A 337 45.70 29.93 5.42
C PRO A 337 46.13 28.64 6.18
N HIS A 338 46.32 27.55 5.42
CA HIS A 338 47.14 26.34 5.71
C HIS A 338 46.60 25.15 6.55
N SER A 339 46.18 24.14 5.78
CA SER A 339 46.77 22.78 5.77
C SER A 339 46.27 21.67 6.72
N LYS A 340 46.37 20.45 6.16
CA LYS A 340 46.32 19.10 6.75
C LYS A 340 44.95 18.46 7.02
N SER A 341 44.82 17.28 6.44
CA SER A 341 43.76 16.30 6.57
C SER A 341 43.57 15.84 8.03
N GLY A 342 42.41 16.17 8.60
CA GLY A 342 41.92 15.61 9.87
C GLY A 342 40.65 14.76 9.69
N PRO A 343 40.23 13.99 10.71
CA PRO A 343 39.13 13.03 10.64
C PRO A 343 37.72 13.65 10.44
N HIS A 344 37.63 14.98 10.31
CA HIS A 344 36.37 15.70 10.12
C HIS A 344 36.04 16.01 8.64
N SER A 345 36.90 15.63 7.70
CA SER A 345 36.57 15.62 6.26
C SER A 345 35.38 14.69 5.98
N LYS A 346 34.55 15.03 4.96
CA LYS A 346 33.45 14.17 4.50
C LYS A 346 33.94 12.76 4.12
N SER A 347 35.10 12.64 3.45
CA SER A 347 35.71 11.32 3.16
C SER A 347 36.18 10.61 4.44
N GLY A 348 36.72 11.35 5.41
CA GLY A 348 37.15 10.79 6.71
C GLY A 348 36.01 10.07 7.44
N LYS A 349 34.80 10.64 7.44
CA LYS A 349 33.60 10.01 8.02
C LYS A 349 33.19 8.73 7.25
N LEU A 350 33.20 8.77 5.92
CA LEU A 350 32.87 7.62 5.07
C LEU A 350 33.87 6.45 5.25
N ARG A 351 35.16 6.76 5.43
CA ARG A 351 36.20 5.77 5.73
C ARG A 351 35.95 5.07 7.08
N VAL A 352 35.58 5.81 8.13
CA VAL A 352 35.23 5.23 9.44
C VAL A 352 33.98 4.34 9.36
N GLU A 353 32.94 4.77 8.63
CA GLU A 353 31.74 3.93 8.41
C GLU A 353 32.09 2.64 7.66
N ARG A 354 32.90 2.72 6.59
CA ARG A 354 33.40 1.55 5.84
C ARG A 354 34.14 0.58 6.76
N ASP A 355 35.08 1.07 7.57
CA ASP A 355 35.93 0.23 8.41
C ASP A 355 35.14 -0.48 9.52
N MET A 356 34.14 0.21 10.10
CA MET A 356 33.20 -0.41 11.04
C MET A 356 32.37 -1.52 10.39
N LEU A 357 31.84 -1.29 9.18
CA LEU A 357 31.05 -2.29 8.46
C LEU A 357 31.90 -3.47 7.97
N ALA A 358 33.16 -3.25 7.60
CA ALA A 358 34.12 -4.31 7.27
C ALA A 358 34.43 -5.19 8.49
N HIS A 359 34.56 -4.62 9.68
CA HIS A 359 34.71 -5.38 10.92
C HIS A 359 33.46 -6.23 11.22
N MET A 360 32.26 -5.66 11.14
CA MET A 360 31.00 -6.39 11.30
C MET A 360 30.81 -7.50 10.25
N LEU A 361 31.28 -7.28 9.01
CA LEU A 361 31.27 -8.32 7.98
C LEU A 361 32.17 -9.50 8.39
N ALA A 362 33.39 -9.24 8.87
CA ALA A 362 34.33 -10.25 9.35
C ALA A 362 33.76 -11.08 10.52
N GLU A 363 33.14 -10.43 11.51
CA GLU A 363 32.43 -11.12 12.61
C GLU A 363 31.34 -12.06 12.09
N LEU A 364 30.50 -11.60 11.15
CA LEU A 364 29.49 -12.45 10.53
C LEU A 364 30.08 -13.58 9.69
N GLU A 365 31.27 -13.43 9.11
CA GLU A 365 31.96 -14.53 8.40
C GLU A 365 32.39 -15.63 9.37
N GLU A 366 32.90 -15.26 10.56
CA GLU A 366 33.27 -16.21 11.60
C GLU A 366 32.06 -16.90 12.24
N GLU A 367 30.97 -16.17 12.47
CA GLU A 367 29.70 -16.77 12.89
C GLU A 367 29.11 -17.69 11.81
N GLY A 368 29.22 -17.31 10.54
CA GLY A 368 28.74 -18.09 9.41
C GLY A 368 29.36 -19.48 9.32
N ARG A 369 30.64 -19.62 9.72
CA ARG A 369 31.36 -20.92 9.81
C ARG A 369 30.82 -21.84 10.90
N LYS A 370 30.07 -21.32 11.89
CA LYS A 370 29.46 -22.08 13.00
C LYS A 370 28.08 -22.64 12.64
N PHE A 371 27.52 -22.30 11.47
CA PHE A 371 26.19 -22.76 11.02
C PHE A 371 26.28 -23.73 9.84
N PHE A 372 25.52 -24.82 9.91
CA PHE A 372 25.39 -25.76 8.79
C PHE A 372 24.77 -25.09 7.55
N ALA A 373 25.36 -25.34 6.38
CA ALA A 373 24.82 -24.88 5.10
C ALA A 373 23.35 -25.35 4.94
N GLY A 374 22.46 -24.42 4.54
CA GLY A 374 21.02 -24.67 4.43
C GLY A 374 20.21 -24.48 5.73
N SER A 375 20.85 -24.28 6.89
CA SER A 375 20.13 -23.92 8.13
C SER A 375 19.50 -22.52 8.03
N ARG A 376 18.32 -22.31 8.65
CA ARG A 376 17.69 -20.97 8.72
C ARG A 376 18.62 -19.90 9.33
N LYS A 377 19.52 -20.30 10.25
CA LYS A 377 20.54 -19.41 10.82
C LYS A 377 21.63 -19.06 9.80
N TYR A 378 22.06 -20.04 9.00
CA TYR A 378 23.00 -19.85 7.89
C TYR A 378 22.43 -18.94 6.81
N LEU A 379 21.20 -19.16 6.35
CA LEU A 379 20.55 -18.28 5.35
C LEU A 379 20.43 -16.83 5.85
N ARG A 380 20.10 -16.63 7.13
CA ARG A 380 20.03 -15.28 7.71
C ARG A 380 21.41 -14.61 7.75
N ASN A 381 22.42 -15.29 8.30
CA ASN A 381 23.79 -14.79 8.35
C ASN A 381 24.34 -14.50 6.92
N HIS A 382 24.07 -15.37 5.94
CA HIS A 382 24.43 -15.15 4.54
C HIS A 382 23.77 -13.90 3.96
N ASN A 383 22.46 -13.72 4.15
CA ASN A 383 21.75 -12.53 3.68
C ASN A 383 22.27 -11.24 4.34
N ASP A 384 22.65 -11.30 5.62
CA ASP A 384 23.17 -10.15 6.34
C ASP A 384 24.62 -9.82 5.91
N ARG A 385 25.47 -10.83 5.62
CA ARG A 385 26.79 -10.65 4.97
C ARG A 385 26.68 -10.02 3.58
N VAL A 386 25.74 -10.48 2.74
CA VAL A 386 25.51 -9.91 1.40
C VAL A 386 25.07 -8.44 1.47
N LYS A 387 24.27 -8.05 2.47
CA LYS A 387 23.90 -6.64 2.69
C LYS A 387 25.09 -5.78 3.10
N LEU A 388 25.89 -6.23 4.08
CA LEU A 388 27.08 -5.49 4.53
C LEU A 388 28.11 -5.33 3.40
N SER A 389 28.39 -6.40 2.65
CA SER A 389 29.29 -6.37 1.49
C SER A 389 28.83 -5.33 0.45
N ARG A 390 27.54 -5.31 0.08
CA ARG A 390 26.98 -4.30 -0.84
C ARG A 390 27.12 -2.87 -0.31
N ARG A 391 26.93 -2.66 1.00
CA ARG A 391 27.08 -1.32 1.62
C ARG A 391 28.54 -0.86 1.65
N ILE A 392 29.49 -1.76 1.93
CA ILE A 392 30.94 -1.47 1.88
C ILE A 392 31.33 -1.03 0.45
N THR A 393 30.97 -1.81 -0.57
CA THR A 393 31.26 -1.45 -1.97
C THR A 393 30.60 -0.14 -2.42
N ALA A 394 29.42 0.20 -1.88
CA ALA A 394 28.80 1.51 -2.11
C ALA A 394 29.58 2.65 -1.46
N LEU A 395 30.04 2.49 -0.22
CA LEU A 395 30.88 3.47 0.48
C LEU A 395 32.25 3.64 -0.20
N GLU A 396 32.88 2.57 -0.67
CA GLU A 396 34.13 2.62 -1.42
C GLU A 396 34.00 3.44 -2.71
N ARG A 397 32.89 3.26 -3.46
CA ARG A 397 32.57 4.08 -4.64
C ARG A 397 32.33 5.55 -4.29
N LEU A 398 31.71 5.83 -3.13
CA LEU A 398 31.50 7.21 -2.66
C LEU A 398 32.81 7.86 -2.23
N ILE A 399 33.67 7.13 -1.50
CA ILE A 399 35.02 7.58 -1.11
C ILE A 399 35.83 7.92 -2.37
N ALA A 400 35.89 7.01 -3.36
CA ALA A 400 36.60 7.23 -4.63
C ALA A 400 36.09 8.47 -5.39
N ARG A 401 34.76 8.69 -5.43
CA ARG A 401 34.15 9.91 -5.98
C ARG A 401 34.55 11.17 -5.21
N THR A 402 34.55 11.15 -3.87
CA THR A 402 35.00 12.32 -3.06
C THR A 402 36.49 12.58 -3.11
N GLU A 403 37.31 11.58 -3.43
CA GLU A 403 38.78 11.69 -3.50
C GLU A 403 39.28 11.98 -4.92
N GLY A 404 38.36 12.21 -5.88
CA GLY A 404 38.69 12.68 -7.23
C GLY A 404 39.44 11.66 -8.09
N GLN A 405 39.36 10.36 -7.75
CA GLN A 405 40.10 9.30 -8.42
C GLN A 405 39.16 8.24 -8.98
N LEU A 406 38.76 8.42 -10.24
CA LEU A 406 38.90 7.46 -11.35
C LEU A 406 38.31 8.08 -12.65
N PRO A 407 38.79 7.69 -13.84
CA PRO A 407 38.34 8.25 -15.12
C PRO A 407 36.98 7.68 -15.56
N GLU A 408 36.42 8.28 -16.61
CA GLU A 408 35.10 7.95 -17.12
C GLU A 408 34.99 6.56 -17.80
N ALA A 409 33.74 6.07 -17.79
CA ALA A 409 33.12 5.14 -18.74
C ALA A 409 33.26 3.60 -18.61
N SER A 410 32.13 2.96 -18.99
CA SER A 410 31.98 1.63 -19.61
C SER A 410 32.07 0.33 -18.80
N SER A 411 30.87 -0.16 -18.47
CA SER A 411 30.31 -1.44 -18.96
C SER A 411 30.60 -2.78 -18.25
N ARG A 412 29.54 -3.61 -18.21
CA ARG A 412 29.48 -5.09 -18.10
C ARG A 412 30.04 -5.77 -16.85
N GLY A 413 29.12 -6.37 -16.08
CA GLY A 413 29.39 -7.45 -15.12
C GLY A 413 28.09 -8.20 -14.80
N ARG A 414 27.95 -9.43 -15.31
CA ARG A 414 26.74 -10.27 -15.15
C ARG A 414 27.11 -11.47 -14.27
N GLU A 415 26.55 -11.53 -13.06
CA GLU A 415 26.62 -12.73 -12.21
C GLU A 415 25.22 -13.18 -11.81
N GLN A 416 25.01 -14.50 -11.86
CA GLN A 416 23.73 -15.17 -11.59
C GLN A 416 23.72 -15.69 -10.15
N MET A 417 22.53 -15.79 -9.54
CA MET A 417 22.29 -16.66 -8.38
C MET A 417 20.99 -17.45 -8.57
N PRO A 418 20.84 -18.61 -7.88
CA PRO A 418 19.88 -19.66 -8.25
C PRO A 418 18.53 -19.61 -7.51
N ALA A 419 17.65 -20.55 -7.84
CA ALA A 419 16.22 -20.56 -7.54
C ALA A 419 15.80 -20.96 -6.10
N ASP A 420 14.59 -20.53 -5.73
CA ASP A 420 13.89 -20.87 -4.48
C ASP A 420 12.89 -22.05 -4.63
N PRO A 421 12.72 -22.92 -3.60
CA PRO A 421 11.64 -23.91 -3.48
C PRO A 421 10.45 -23.44 -2.60
N PRO A 422 9.30 -24.16 -2.57
CA PRO A 422 7.97 -23.50 -2.53
C PRO A 422 7.15 -23.51 -1.22
N THR A 423 6.27 -22.50 -1.14
CA THR A 423 4.86 -22.44 -0.69
C THR A 423 4.26 -23.47 0.29
N ILE A 424 3.55 -22.97 1.32
CA ILE A 424 2.32 -23.59 1.87
C ILE A 424 1.22 -22.50 2.06
N SER A 425 -0.03 -22.85 1.73
CA SER A 425 -1.19 -21.93 1.73
C SER A 425 -2.29 -22.40 2.69
N THR A 426 -2.80 -21.50 3.53
CA THR A 426 -4.07 -21.66 4.28
C THR A 426 -4.76 -20.31 4.48
N GLY A 427 -5.85 -20.05 3.75
CA GLY A 427 -6.60 -18.79 3.84
C GLY A 427 -7.75 -18.64 2.84
N ALA A 428 -8.33 -19.76 2.37
CA ALA A 428 -9.32 -19.75 1.31
C ALA A 428 -10.71 -19.27 1.79
N TRP A 429 -11.36 -18.45 0.96
CA TRP A 429 -12.74 -18.01 1.17
C TRP A 429 -13.73 -19.13 0.85
N SER A 430 -14.22 -19.84 1.87
CA SER A 430 -15.29 -20.84 1.71
C SER A 430 -16.61 -20.20 1.26
N ALA A 431 -17.46 -20.99 0.59
CA ALA A 431 -18.74 -20.53 0.05
C ALA A 431 -19.66 -19.92 1.13
N GLU A 432 -19.72 -20.56 2.30
CA GLU A 432 -20.47 -20.09 3.48
C GLU A 432 -20.05 -18.68 3.92
N ARG A 433 -18.74 -18.39 3.91
CA ARG A 433 -18.18 -17.09 4.31
C ARG A 433 -18.43 -16.01 3.25
N VAL A 434 -18.54 -16.41 1.98
CA VAL A 434 -18.97 -15.52 0.88
C VAL A 434 -20.47 -15.20 0.98
N GLU A 435 -21.27 -16.16 1.40
CA GLU A 435 -22.71 -15.98 1.56
C GLU A 435 -23.05 -15.11 2.79
N LEU A 436 -22.39 -15.35 3.93
CA LEU A 436 -22.50 -14.49 5.11
C LEU A 436 -21.99 -13.06 4.82
N LEU A 437 -20.91 -12.93 4.04
CA LEU A 437 -20.43 -11.64 3.52
C LEU A 437 -21.52 -10.91 2.72
N ARG A 438 -22.18 -11.56 1.77
CA ARG A 438 -23.25 -10.93 0.96
C ARG A 438 -24.39 -10.40 1.83
N ARG A 439 -24.89 -11.24 2.76
CA ARG A 439 -26.02 -10.88 3.64
C ARG A 439 -25.71 -9.64 4.47
N LEU A 440 -24.58 -9.63 5.17
CA LEU A 440 -24.18 -8.51 6.02
C LEU A 440 -23.84 -7.25 5.21
N TRP A 441 -23.27 -7.41 4.01
CA TRP A 441 -22.94 -6.28 3.14
C TRP A 441 -24.19 -5.59 2.57
N ILE A 442 -25.21 -6.36 2.19
CA ILE A 442 -26.52 -5.86 1.75
C ILE A 442 -27.26 -5.17 2.91
N GLN A 443 -27.12 -5.69 4.14
CA GLN A 443 -27.64 -5.04 5.36
C GLN A 443 -26.91 -3.73 5.73
N GLY A 444 -25.97 -3.24 4.93
CA GLY A 444 -25.25 -1.98 5.18
C GLY A 444 -24.31 -2.00 6.39
N VAL A 445 -24.03 -3.20 6.93
CA VAL A 445 -23.12 -3.41 8.08
C VAL A 445 -21.70 -3.02 7.66
N PRO A 446 -21.01 -2.12 8.38
CA PRO A 446 -19.70 -1.65 7.95
C PRO A 446 -18.69 -2.81 7.88
N ALA A 447 -17.86 -2.83 6.83
CA ALA A 447 -16.91 -3.91 6.56
C ALA A 447 -15.96 -4.31 7.72
N ALA A 448 -15.73 -3.42 8.70
CA ALA A 448 -14.97 -3.74 9.92
C ALA A 448 -15.73 -4.66 10.88
N GLU A 449 -17.06 -4.54 10.96
CA GLU A 449 -17.91 -5.37 11.81
C GLU A 449 -18.18 -6.73 11.14
N ILE A 450 -18.38 -6.72 9.81
CA ILE A 450 -18.42 -7.94 8.99
C ILE A 450 -17.11 -8.76 9.17
N ALA A 451 -15.96 -8.08 9.23
CA ALA A 451 -14.67 -8.73 9.47
C ALA A 451 -14.57 -9.42 10.84
N LYS A 452 -15.13 -8.81 11.90
CA LYS A 452 -15.23 -9.44 13.23
C LYS A 452 -16.14 -10.68 13.20
N GLN A 453 -17.34 -10.55 12.61
CA GLN A 453 -18.31 -11.65 12.53
C GLN A 453 -17.84 -12.81 11.65
N LEU A 454 -17.06 -12.55 10.59
CA LEU A 454 -16.47 -13.60 9.75
C LEU A 454 -15.24 -14.28 10.36
N GLY A 455 -14.61 -13.72 11.40
CA GLY A 455 -13.54 -14.34 12.20
C GLY A 455 -12.23 -14.68 11.45
N GLY A 456 -11.18 -13.88 11.62
CA GLY A 456 -9.87 -14.16 10.99
C GLY A 456 -9.71 -13.64 9.55
N VAL A 457 -10.60 -12.74 9.11
CA VAL A 457 -10.43 -11.91 7.92
C VAL A 457 -10.43 -10.44 8.32
N ARG A 458 -9.55 -9.62 7.72
CA ARG A 458 -9.45 -8.17 8.01
C ARG A 458 -10.47 -7.37 7.18
N ARG A 459 -10.82 -6.14 7.61
CA ARG A 459 -11.72 -5.20 6.88
C ARG A 459 -11.44 -5.13 5.38
N ASN A 460 -10.16 -5.01 4.99
CA ASN A 460 -9.78 -4.85 3.60
C ASN A 460 -9.95 -6.16 2.78
N ALA A 461 -9.85 -7.32 3.42
CA ALA A 461 -10.13 -8.61 2.79
C ALA A 461 -11.64 -8.76 2.49
N VAL A 462 -12.48 -8.28 3.42
CA VAL A 462 -13.94 -8.19 3.25
C VAL A 462 -14.32 -7.28 2.08
N ILE A 463 -13.79 -6.04 2.04
CA ILE A 463 -14.03 -5.09 0.94
C ILE A 463 -13.52 -5.66 -0.40
N GLY A 464 -12.30 -6.20 -0.42
CA GLY A 464 -11.72 -6.79 -1.63
C GLY A 464 -12.45 -8.04 -2.10
N LYS A 465 -13.04 -8.84 -1.20
CA LYS A 465 -13.90 -9.96 -1.60
C LYS A 465 -15.25 -9.49 -2.13
N ALA A 466 -15.87 -8.49 -1.49
CA ALA A 466 -17.13 -7.89 -1.95
C ALA A 466 -17.03 -7.31 -3.38
N LYS A 467 -15.96 -6.52 -3.66
CA LYS A 467 -15.69 -6.00 -5.01
C LYS A 467 -15.53 -7.12 -6.06
N ARG A 468 -14.84 -8.21 -5.71
CA ARG A 468 -14.62 -9.37 -6.60
C ARG A 468 -15.84 -10.25 -6.83
N ILE A 469 -16.88 -10.14 -6.01
CA ILE A 469 -18.17 -10.83 -6.22
C ILE A 469 -19.27 -9.89 -6.73
N GLY A 470 -18.91 -8.69 -7.20
CA GLY A 470 -19.82 -7.74 -7.83
C GLY A 470 -20.79 -7.02 -6.88
N LEU A 471 -20.53 -7.01 -5.57
CA LEU A 471 -21.38 -6.24 -4.64
C LEU A 471 -21.11 -4.72 -4.79
N PRO A 472 -22.15 -3.88 -4.81
CA PRO A 472 -22.01 -2.42 -4.90
C PRO A 472 -21.28 -1.87 -3.67
N MET A 473 -20.60 -0.73 -3.84
CA MET A 473 -19.85 -0.10 -2.76
C MET A 473 -20.80 0.36 -1.65
N GLN A 474 -20.43 0.20 -0.37
CA GLN A 474 -21.38 0.47 0.74
C GLN A 474 -21.88 1.92 0.81
N SER A 475 -21.15 2.88 0.24
CA SER A 475 -21.63 4.26 0.07
C SER A 475 -22.75 4.36 -0.97
N GLN A 476 -22.67 3.62 -2.07
CA GLN A 476 -23.76 3.50 -3.05
C GLN A 476 -24.91 2.66 -2.48
N ALA A 477 -24.63 1.50 -1.87
CA ALA A 477 -25.69 0.68 -1.27
C ALA A 477 -26.45 1.39 -0.13
N ARG A 478 -25.79 2.27 0.65
CA ARG A 478 -26.47 3.14 1.63
C ARG A 478 -27.29 4.22 0.94
N HIS A 479 -26.76 4.87 -0.09
CA HIS A 479 -27.51 5.82 -0.89
C HIS A 479 -28.74 5.17 -1.56
N ASP A 480 -28.63 3.92 -2.01
CA ASP A 480 -29.71 3.15 -2.63
C ASP A 480 -30.72 2.62 -1.58
N LEU A 481 -30.30 2.41 -0.33
CA LEU A 481 -31.18 2.06 0.80
C LEU A 481 -31.91 3.28 1.39
N GLU A 482 -31.22 4.42 1.57
CA GLU A 482 -31.81 5.68 2.00
C GLU A 482 -32.79 6.22 0.95
N ASN A 483 -32.48 6.07 -0.35
CA ASN A 483 -33.43 6.33 -1.43
C ASN A 483 -34.46 5.20 -1.65
N GLY A 484 -34.25 4.01 -1.07
CA GLY A 484 -35.11 2.83 -1.22
C GLY A 484 -36.19 2.68 -0.14
N LEU A 485 -36.11 3.45 0.95
CA LEU A 485 -37.08 3.43 2.05
C LEU A 485 -38.38 4.21 1.74
N THR A 486 -38.53 4.80 0.55
CA THR A 486 -39.70 5.59 0.13
C THR A 486 -40.60 4.91 -0.92
N THR A 487 -40.48 3.59 -1.12
CA THR A 487 -41.48 2.79 -1.86
C THR A 487 -41.66 1.38 -1.28
N SER A 488 -42.39 1.29 -0.17
CA SER A 488 -43.26 0.12 0.06
C SER A 488 -44.67 0.44 -0.42
N THR A 489 -45.11 -0.21 -1.50
CA THR A 489 -46.47 -0.74 -1.78
C THR A 489 -46.43 -1.36 -3.17
#